data_AF-A0A6P8X4N9-F1
#
_entry.id   AF-A0A6P8X4N9-F1
#
_cell.length_a   1.000
_cell.length_b   1.000
_cell.length_c   1.000
_cell.angle_alpha   90.00
_cell.angle_beta   90.00
_cell.angle_gamma   90.00
#
_symmetry.space_group_name_H-M   'P 1'
#
loop_
_entity.id
_entity.type
_entity.pdbx_description
1 polymer ?
#
loop_
_entity_poly.entity_id
_entity_poly.type
_entity_poly.pdbx_seq_one_letter_code
_entity_poly.pdbx_strand_id
1 'polypeptide(L)'
;MAFEALELKLIEIFQENAIVRYGAATFCALYLIFGYGAQLLCNIIGVLYPAYISIHAIESSTKQDDTKWLTYWVTFGIFTVIEFFSHVLTHVIPFYWLLKCAFLIWCMLPVENNGSVIIYHKLLRPYFLKHHASVDKIIDDGMKKAGNFVKSD
;
A
#
# COMPACT_ATOMS: atom_id res chain seq x y z
N MET A 1 -17.17 10.17 19.17
CA MET A 1 -16.89 11.23 20.16
C MET A 1 -15.84 10.82 21.19
N ALA A 2 -16.02 9.76 22.00
CA ALA A 2 -14.99 9.33 22.97
C ALA A 2 -13.74 8.70 22.32
N PHE A 3 -13.94 7.88 21.27
CA PHE A 3 -12.84 7.26 20.51
C PHE A 3 -12.00 8.29 19.77
N GLU A 4 -12.63 9.22 19.03
CA GLU A 4 -11.89 10.30 18.34
C GLU A 4 -11.15 11.24 19.31
N ALA A 5 -11.72 11.51 20.50
CA ALA A 5 -11.02 12.28 21.53
C ALA A 5 -9.78 11.53 22.07
N LEU A 6 -9.83 10.20 22.14
CA LEU A 6 -8.68 9.37 22.49
C LEU A 6 -7.64 9.37 21.37
N GLU A 7 -8.06 9.22 20.11
CA GLU A 7 -7.17 9.27 18.94
C GLU A 7 -6.45 10.63 18.85
N LEU A 8 -7.17 11.73 19.01
CA LEU A 8 -6.60 13.07 19.01
C LEU A 8 -5.57 13.25 20.12
N LYS A 9 -5.88 12.82 21.36
CA LYS A 9 -4.92 12.85 22.46
C LYS A 9 -3.70 11.97 22.22
N LEU A 10 -3.89 10.80 21.60
CA LEU A 10 -2.80 9.91 21.26
C LEU A 10 -1.87 10.57 20.24
N ILE A 11 -2.45 11.14 19.18
CA ILE A 11 -1.73 11.88 18.13
C ILE A 11 -0.96 13.05 18.75
N GLU A 12 -1.59 13.82 19.64
CA GLU A 12 -0.99 14.96 20.32
C GLU A 12 0.21 14.53 21.18
N ILE A 13 0.08 13.46 21.98
CA ILE A 13 1.18 12.88 22.77
C ILE A 13 2.35 12.45 21.87
N PHE A 14 2.07 11.81 20.74
CA PHE A 14 3.08 11.36 19.79
C PHE A 14 3.75 12.51 19.01
N GLN A 15 3.02 13.60 18.76
CA GLN A 15 3.55 14.79 18.09
C GLN A 15 4.40 15.64 19.04
N GLU A 16 3.97 15.79 20.29
CA GLU A 16 4.61 16.63 21.30
C GLU A 16 5.87 15.98 21.88
N ASN A 17 5.86 14.65 22.08
CA ASN A 17 6.95 13.94 22.76
C ASN A 17 7.82 13.15 21.78
N ALA A 18 8.95 13.76 21.37
CA ALA A 18 9.94 13.13 20.51
C ALA A 18 10.42 11.76 21.04
N ILE A 19 10.60 11.62 22.36
CA ILE A 19 11.03 10.37 23.00
C ILE A 19 10.00 9.26 22.78
N VAL A 20 8.70 9.57 22.93
CA VAL A 20 7.61 8.60 22.75
C VAL A 20 7.53 8.17 21.29
N ARG A 21 7.66 9.12 20.35
CA ARG A 21 7.71 8.85 18.92
C ARG A 21 8.88 7.94 18.52
N TYR A 22 10.10 8.29 18.91
CA TYR A 22 11.29 7.48 18.60
C TYR A 22 11.28 6.14 19.33
N GLY A 23 10.75 6.10 20.56
CA GLY A 23 10.57 4.86 21.32
C GLY A 23 9.60 3.90 20.64
N ALA A 24 8.43 4.36 20.24
CA ALA A 24 7.46 3.54 19.52
C ALA A 24 7.98 3.09 18.15
N ALA A 25 8.63 3.98 17.39
CA ALA A 25 9.24 3.61 16.11
C ALA A 25 10.33 2.53 16.28
N THR A 26 11.18 2.67 17.30
CA THR A 26 12.23 1.69 17.61
C THR A 26 11.62 0.35 18.05
N PHE A 27 10.60 0.38 18.92
CA PHE A 27 9.89 -0.82 19.35
C PHE A 27 9.24 -1.55 18.17
N CYS A 28 8.54 -0.83 17.29
CA CYS A 28 7.97 -1.38 16.06
C CYS A 28 9.04 -1.97 15.14
N ALA A 29 10.17 -1.27 14.96
CA ALA A 29 11.26 -1.77 14.14
C ALA A 29 11.88 -3.05 14.71
N LEU A 30 12.10 -3.11 16.02
CA LEU A 30 12.58 -4.32 16.70
C LEU A 30 11.59 -5.47 16.59
N TYR A 31 10.29 -5.20 16.71
CA TYR A 31 9.26 -6.22 16.51
C TYR A 31 9.21 -6.73 15.07
N LEU A 32 9.43 -5.87 14.06
CA LEU A 32 9.52 -6.30 12.67
C LEU A 32 10.77 -7.15 12.38
N ILE A 33 11.81 -7.05 13.20
CA ILE A 33 13.04 -7.85 13.09
C ILE A 33 12.88 -9.21 13.79
N PHE A 34 12.39 -9.22 15.03
CA PHE A 34 12.43 -10.40 15.92
C PHE A 34 11.06 -11.00 16.24
N GLY A 35 9.96 -10.30 15.95
CA GLY A 35 8.62 -10.67 16.34
C GLY A 35 8.02 -11.76 15.46
N TYR A 36 7.33 -12.71 16.11
CA TYR A 36 6.47 -13.66 15.42
C TYR A 36 5.28 -12.90 14.80
N GLY A 37 5.05 -13.05 13.49
CA GLY A 37 3.99 -12.33 12.79
C GLY A 37 4.39 -10.93 12.27
N ALA A 38 5.68 -10.64 12.10
CA ALA A 38 6.16 -9.40 11.47
C ALA A 38 5.50 -9.11 10.10
N GLN A 39 5.19 -10.16 9.33
CA GLN A 39 4.40 -10.06 8.09
C GLN A 39 3.04 -9.43 8.30
N LEU A 40 2.29 -9.92 9.30
CA LEU A 40 0.97 -9.44 9.62
C LEU A 40 1.02 -7.97 10.04
N LEU A 41 1.95 -7.61 10.93
CA LEU A 41 2.12 -6.23 11.36
C LEU A 41 2.47 -5.30 10.19
N CYS A 42 3.42 -5.70 9.34
CA CYS A 42 3.81 -4.93 8.15
C CYS A 42 2.61 -4.70 7.21
N ASN A 43 1.78 -5.73 7.00
CA ASN A 43 0.61 -5.62 6.13
C ASN A 43 -0.50 -4.79 6.77
N ILE A 44 -0.69 -4.88 8.08
CA ILE A 44 -1.62 -3.99 8.81
C ILE A 44 -1.20 -2.54 8.65
N ILE A 45 0.08 -2.20 8.85
CA ILE A 45 0.60 -0.84 8.66
C ILE A 45 0.43 -0.39 7.21
N GLY A 46 0.78 -1.26 6.26
CA GLY A 46 0.68 -1.01 4.82
C GLY A 46 -0.75 -0.91 4.28
N VAL A 47 -1.76 -1.34 5.04
CA VAL A 47 -3.16 -1.35 4.61
C VAL A 47 -4.01 -0.37 5.41
N LEU A 48 -4.01 -0.45 6.74
CA LEU A 48 -4.97 0.28 7.57
C LEU A 48 -4.79 1.80 7.47
N TYR A 49 -3.56 2.30 7.58
CA TYR A 49 -3.31 3.74 7.53
C TYR A 49 -3.64 4.32 6.13
N PRO A 50 -3.11 3.77 5.02
CA PRO A 50 -3.48 4.22 3.68
C PRO A 50 -4.98 4.08 3.38
N ALA A 51 -5.65 3.04 3.88
CA ALA A 51 -7.08 2.85 3.69
C ALA A 51 -7.90 3.93 4.39
N TYR A 52 -7.58 4.24 5.64
CA TYR A 52 -8.23 5.32 6.37
C TYR A 52 -8.07 6.66 5.65
N ILE A 53 -6.85 7.02 5.23
CA ILE A 53 -6.63 8.28 4.52
C ILE A 53 -7.26 8.27 3.13
N SER A 54 -7.32 7.12 2.44
CA SER A 54 -8.01 6.98 1.15
C SER A 54 -9.51 7.25 1.29
N ILE A 55 -10.16 6.80 2.37
CA ILE A 55 -11.58 7.09 2.63
C ILE A 55 -11.79 8.59 2.80
N HIS A 56 -10.94 9.25 3.58
CA HIS A 56 -10.97 10.71 3.73
C HIS A 56 -10.73 11.44 2.40
N ALA A 57 -9.83 10.94 1.55
CA ALA A 57 -9.58 11.51 0.24
C ALA A 57 -10.80 11.39 -0.68
N ILE A 58 -11.48 10.23 -0.69
CA ILE A 58 -12.69 9.97 -1.48
C ILE A 58 -13.84 10.90 -1.07
N GLU A 59 -13.98 11.18 0.23
CA GLU A 59 -14.99 12.10 0.75
C GLU A 59 -14.62 13.58 0.51
N SER A 60 -13.35 13.86 0.20
CA SER A 60 -12.88 15.21 -0.13
C SER A 60 -13.14 15.57 -1.59
N SER A 61 -13.27 16.86 -1.91
CA SER A 61 -13.54 17.32 -3.28
C SER A 61 -12.30 17.38 -4.19
N THR A 62 -11.11 16.99 -3.71
CA THR A 62 -9.84 17.22 -4.41
C THR A 62 -9.31 15.96 -5.11
N LYS A 63 -9.44 15.90 -6.44
CA LYS A 63 -9.02 14.75 -7.28
C LYS A 63 -7.53 14.38 -7.25
N GLN A 64 -6.66 15.29 -6.80
CA GLN A 64 -5.20 15.04 -6.78
C GLN A 64 -4.81 14.04 -5.69
N ASP A 65 -5.58 13.96 -4.60
CA ASP A 65 -5.31 13.03 -3.51
C ASP A 65 -5.73 11.62 -3.90
N ASP A 66 -6.85 11.46 -4.62
CA ASP A 66 -7.31 10.16 -5.14
C ASP A 66 -6.27 9.47 -6.03
N THR A 67 -5.62 10.24 -6.91
CA THR A 67 -4.64 9.69 -7.85
C THR A 67 -3.39 9.17 -7.13
N LYS A 68 -2.96 9.86 -6.06
CA LYS A 68 -1.81 9.43 -5.24
C LYS A 68 -2.10 8.12 -4.53
N TRP A 69 -3.26 8.01 -3.89
CA TRP A 69 -3.66 6.80 -3.19
C TRP A 69 -3.87 5.63 -4.17
N LEU A 70 -4.48 5.87 -5.33
CA LEU A 70 -4.61 4.84 -6.36
C LEU A 70 -3.23 4.34 -6.84
N THR A 71 -2.28 5.24 -7.02
CA THR A 71 -0.90 4.90 -7.40
C THR A 71 -0.20 4.06 -6.32
N TYR A 72 -0.42 4.42 -5.05
CA TYR A 72 0.01 3.62 -3.90
C TYR A 72 -0.58 2.21 -3.94
N TRP A 73 -1.90 2.08 -4.09
CA TRP A 73 -2.59 0.79 -4.10
C TRP A 73 -2.14 -0.11 -5.25
N VAL A 74 -1.91 0.45 -6.44
CA VAL A 74 -1.34 -0.27 -7.58
C VAL A 74 0.07 -0.80 -7.26
N THR A 75 0.92 0.03 -6.66
CA THR A 75 2.27 -0.38 -6.23
C THR A 75 2.18 -1.46 -5.15
N PHE A 76 1.36 -1.26 -4.13
CA PHE A 76 1.11 -2.21 -3.05
C PHE A 76 0.61 -3.58 -3.57
N GLY A 77 -0.28 -3.58 -4.57
CA GLY A 77 -0.79 -4.79 -5.21
C GLY A 77 0.32 -5.62 -5.87
N ILE A 78 1.23 -4.97 -6.60
CA ILE A 78 2.40 -5.66 -7.20
C ILE A 78 3.27 -6.29 -6.12
N PHE A 79 3.58 -5.55 -5.05
CA PHE A 79 4.41 -6.06 -3.97
C PHE A 79 3.73 -7.21 -3.20
N THR A 80 2.40 -7.18 -3.06
CA THR A 80 1.63 -8.28 -2.49
C THR A 80 1.73 -9.55 -3.35
N VAL A 81 1.72 -9.43 -4.68
CA VAL A 81 1.94 -10.59 -5.57
C VAL A 81 3.36 -11.14 -5.43
N ILE A 82 4.37 -10.27 -5.38
CA ILE A 82 5.77 -10.68 -5.15
C ILE A 82 5.94 -11.35 -3.78
N GLU A 83 5.21 -10.88 -2.77
CA GLU A 83 5.22 -11.41 -1.41
C GLU A 83 4.69 -12.84 -1.31
N PHE A 84 3.97 -13.36 -2.31
CA PHE A 84 3.66 -14.78 -2.37
C PHE A 84 4.94 -15.65 -2.22
N PHE A 85 6.09 -15.15 -2.70
CA PHE A 85 7.40 -15.78 -2.56
C PHE A 85 8.17 -15.34 -1.30
N SER A 86 7.46 -14.86 -0.27
CA SER A 86 8.06 -14.31 0.96
C SER A 86 9.02 -15.26 1.67
N HIS A 87 8.79 -16.57 1.64
CA HIS A 87 9.73 -17.57 2.18
C HIS A 87 11.11 -17.52 1.52
N VAL A 88 11.17 -17.27 0.21
CA VAL A 88 12.44 -17.12 -0.52
C VAL A 88 13.05 -15.76 -0.20
N LEU A 89 12.23 -14.70 -0.18
CA LEU A 89 12.69 -13.34 0.08
C LEU A 89 13.27 -13.16 1.48
N THR A 90 12.65 -13.74 2.51
CA THR A 90 13.16 -13.69 3.89
C THR A 90 14.42 -14.51 4.09
N HIS A 91 14.65 -15.54 3.26
CA HIS A 91 15.88 -16.32 3.28
C HIS A 91 17.05 -15.59 2.59
N VAL A 92 16.78 -14.90 1.48
CA VAL A 92 17.80 -14.18 0.70
C VAL A 92 18.10 -12.80 1.29
N ILE A 93 17.09 -12.11 1.79
CA ILE A 93 17.18 -10.73 2.27
C ILE A 93 17.00 -10.71 3.79
N PRO A 94 18.06 -10.43 4.57
CA PRO A 94 17.91 -10.28 6.01
C PRO A 94 17.01 -9.07 6.32
N PHE A 95 16.18 -9.18 7.35
CA PHE A 95 15.25 -8.12 7.79
C PHE A 95 14.26 -7.66 6.71
N TYR A 96 13.88 -8.56 5.79
CA TYR A 96 12.94 -8.27 4.70
C TYR A 96 11.67 -7.53 5.17
N TRP A 97 11.07 -7.92 6.30
CA TRP A 97 9.85 -7.29 6.82
C TRP A 97 10.04 -5.83 7.23
N LEU A 98 11.19 -5.49 7.82
CA LEU A 98 11.53 -4.11 8.15
C LEU A 98 11.75 -3.30 6.88
N LEU A 99 12.48 -3.84 5.91
CA LEU A 99 12.74 -3.18 4.62
C LEU A 99 11.45 -2.95 3.85
N LYS A 100 10.57 -3.95 3.78
CA LYS A 100 9.25 -3.85 3.17
C LYS A 100 8.42 -2.77 3.86
N CYS A 101 8.37 -2.77 5.19
CA CYS A 101 7.63 -1.77 5.94
C CYS A 101 8.16 -0.35 5.68
N ALA A 102 9.49 -0.15 5.71
CA ALA A 102 10.11 1.12 5.41
C ALA A 102 9.82 1.58 3.97
N PHE A 103 9.85 0.65 3.03
CA PHE A 103 9.48 0.90 1.64
C PHE A 103 8.02 1.34 1.50
N LEU A 104 7.07 0.64 2.14
CA LEU A 104 5.66 1.01 2.12
C LEU A 104 5.42 2.39 2.77
N ILE A 105 6.12 2.68 3.87
CA ILE A 105 6.09 4.00 4.52
C ILE A 105 6.57 5.07 3.53
N TRP A 106 7.68 4.84 2.83
CA TRP A 106 8.17 5.76 1.81
C TRP A 106 7.18 5.96 0.65
N CYS A 107 6.44 4.93 0.26
CA CYS A 107 5.40 5.01 -0.76
C CYS A 107 4.17 5.82 -0.33
N MET A 108 3.83 5.84 0.96
CA MET A 108 2.68 6.60 1.51
C MET A 108 3.03 8.02 1.98
N LEU A 109 4.30 8.43 1.93
CA LEU A 109 4.69 9.77 2.36
C LEU A 109 3.98 10.85 1.52
N PRO A 110 3.54 11.96 2.15
CA PRO A 110 2.87 13.07 1.47
C PRO A 110 3.88 13.98 0.75
N VAL A 111 4.75 13.39 -0.07
CA VAL A 111 5.74 14.09 -0.91
C VAL A 111 5.40 13.88 -2.39
N GLU A 112 5.64 14.89 -3.23
CA GLU A 112 5.24 14.85 -4.64
C GLU A 112 5.86 13.68 -5.42
N ASN A 113 7.12 13.35 -5.13
CA ASN A 113 7.83 12.19 -5.69
C ASN A 113 7.98 11.08 -4.64
N ASN A 114 6.87 10.62 -4.07
CA ASN A 114 6.90 9.46 -3.18
C ASN A 114 7.25 8.18 -3.95
N GLY A 115 7.58 7.11 -3.21
CA GLY A 115 8.05 5.86 -3.83
C GLY A 115 7.06 5.25 -4.83
N SER A 116 5.75 5.38 -4.57
CA SER A 116 4.72 4.83 -5.46
C SER A 116 4.65 5.58 -6.80
N VAL A 117 4.75 6.91 -6.78
CA VAL A 117 4.76 7.76 -7.98
C VAL A 117 5.98 7.47 -8.84
N ILE A 118 7.15 7.33 -8.21
CA ILE A 118 8.39 6.99 -8.92
C ILE A 118 8.27 5.63 -9.63
N ILE A 119 7.77 4.62 -8.92
CA ILE A 119 7.61 3.27 -9.47
C ILE A 119 6.56 3.26 -10.57
N TYR A 120 5.48 4.03 -10.40
CA TYR A 120 4.47 4.18 -11.43
C TYR A 120 5.03 4.72 -12.73
N HIS A 121 5.72 5.85 -12.68
CA HIS A 121 6.24 6.48 -13.89
C HIS A 121 7.41 5.72 -14.52
N LYS A 122 8.28 5.10 -13.72
CA LYS A 122 9.47 4.39 -14.23
C LYS A 122 9.20 2.96 -14.68
N LEU A 123 8.34 2.25 -13.96
CA LEU A 123 8.12 0.82 -14.18
C LEU A 123 6.71 0.54 -14.69
N LEU A 124 5.65 0.91 -13.97
CA LEU A 124 4.30 0.51 -14.36
C LEU A 124 3.87 1.10 -15.70
N ARG A 125 4.01 2.42 -15.89
CA ARG A 125 3.54 3.14 -17.07
C ARG A 125 4.11 2.60 -18.38
N PRO A 126 5.44 2.40 -18.56
CA PRO A 126 5.97 1.87 -19.81
C PRO A 126 5.52 0.43 -20.08
N TYR A 127 5.42 -0.42 -19.06
CA TYR A 127 4.95 -1.80 -19.24
C TYR A 127 3.46 -1.86 -19.54
N PHE A 128 2.65 -1.03 -18.87
CA PHE A 128 1.22 -0.90 -19.14
C PHE A 128 0.99 -0.45 -20.59
N LEU A 129 1.62 0.64 -21.05
CA LEU A 129 1.47 1.12 -22.42
C LEU A 129 1.92 0.11 -23.49
N LYS A 130 2.87 -0.77 -23.16
CA LYS A 130 3.31 -1.84 -24.06
C LYS A 130 2.32 -3.00 -24.17
N HIS A 131 1.59 -3.30 -23.11
CA HIS A 131 0.79 -4.54 -23.01
C HIS A 131 -0.72 -4.31 -22.90
N HIS A 132 -1.21 -3.11 -22.59
CA HIS A 132 -2.62 -2.85 -22.33
C HIS A 132 -3.50 -3.27 -23.51
N ALA A 133 -3.13 -2.94 -24.75
CA ALA A 133 -3.93 -3.29 -25.92
C ALA A 133 -4.14 -4.80 -26.11
N SER A 134 -3.21 -5.64 -25.63
CA SER A 134 -3.40 -7.09 -25.65
C SER A 134 -4.31 -7.55 -24.51
N VAL A 135 -4.17 -6.95 -23.33
CA VAL A 135 -4.99 -7.26 -22.16
C VAL A 135 -6.44 -6.81 -22.40
N ASP A 136 -6.66 -5.62 -22.94
CA ASP A 136 -7.96 -5.05 -23.28
C ASP A 136 -8.72 -5.96 -24.26
N LYS A 137 -8.04 -6.49 -25.28
CA LYS A 137 -8.63 -7.47 -26.22
C LYS A 137 -9.07 -8.76 -25.52
N ILE A 138 -8.24 -9.30 -24.63
CA ILE A 138 -8.56 -10.52 -23.88
C ILE A 138 -9.77 -10.30 -22.97
N ILE A 139 -9.86 -9.14 -22.32
CA ILE A 139 -10.99 -8.77 -21.47
C ILE A 139 -12.26 -8.63 -22.32
N ASP A 140 -12.20 -7.91 -23.43
CA ASP A 140 -13.34 -7.70 -24.34
C ASP A 140 -13.88 -9.02 -24.90
N ASP A 141 -12.99 -9.92 -25.33
CA ASP A 141 -13.38 -11.22 -25.86
C ASP A 141 -14.00 -12.10 -24.76
N GLY A 142 -13.46 -12.05 -23.54
CA GLY A 142 -14.03 -12.70 -22.36
C GLY A 142 -15.44 -12.19 -22.02
N MET A 143 -15.63 -10.87 -22.02
CA MET A 143 -16.93 -10.23 -21.74
C MET A 143 -17.96 -10.55 -22.82
N LYS A 144 -17.59 -10.51 -24.10
CA LYS A 144 -18.50 -10.90 -25.20
C LYS A 144 -18.91 -12.35 -25.08
N LYS A 145 -17.97 -13.25 -24.78
CA LYS A 145 -18.26 -14.67 -24.61
C LYS A 145 -19.20 -14.90 -23.42
N ALA A 146 -18.96 -14.27 -22.28
CA ALA A 146 -19.84 -14.33 -21.11
C ALA A 146 -21.25 -13.79 -21.40
N GLY A 147 -21.36 -12.66 -22.11
CA GLY A 147 -22.64 -12.07 -22.50
C GLY A 147 -23.45 -12.96 -23.46
N ASN A 148 -22.79 -13.74 -24.31
CA ASN A 148 -23.46 -14.70 -25.18
C ASN A 148 -24.01 -15.91 -24.40
N PHE A 149 -23.33 -16.37 -23.35
CA PHE A 149 -23.85 -17.40 -22.45
C PHE A 149 -25.07 -16.93 -21.67
N VAL A 150 -25.04 -15.70 -21.13
CA VAL A 150 -26.18 -15.12 -20.41
C VAL A 150 -27.41 -14.91 -21.31
N LYS A 151 -27.22 -14.78 -22.63
CA LYS A 151 -28.30 -14.64 -23.61
C LYS A 151 -28.78 -15.97 -24.21
N SER A 152 -28.07 -17.07 -23.97
CA SER A 152 -28.44 -18.40 -24.49
C SER A 152 -29.27 -19.24 -23.53
N ASP A 153 -29.52 -18.74 -22.32
CA ASP A 153 -30.44 -19.27 -21.30
C ASP A 153 -31.76 -18.47 -21.30
#